data_AF-K1TUP5-F1
#
_entry.id   AF-K1TUP5-F1
#
_cell.length_a   1.000
_cell.length_b   1.000
_cell.length_c   1.000
_cell.angle_alpha   90.00
_cell.angle_beta   90.00
_cell.angle_gamma   90.00
#
_symmetry.space_group_name_H-M   'P 1'
#
loop_
_entity.id
_entity.type
_entity.pdbx_description
1 polymer ?
#
loop_
_entity_poly.entity_id
_entity_poly.type
_entity_poly.pdbx_seq_one_letter_code
_entity_poly.pdbx_strand_id
1 'polypeptide(L)'
;MVENNYPNIQTTLVDSDITTANAEKTFLEKAFLIHEMFSVEGHGRKADRKSRHLYDLSEMMKHGIDDKAIKNDDLWESIRRHREIYTSVSGMDYTPDIRKRIVLIPREDIISAWKKDYTDMKDDMIFGDKPTFDELIDMMKTLQEKFRNT
;
A
#
# COMPACT_ATOMS: atom_id res chain seq x y z
N MET A 1 -19.06 -22.47 18.35
CA MET A 1 -18.36 -22.85 17.10
C MET A 1 -19.40 -23.22 16.06
N VAL A 2 -19.22 -22.83 14.79
CA VAL A 2 -20.18 -23.12 13.69
C VAL A 2 -20.51 -24.62 13.59
N GLU A 3 -19.50 -25.44 13.88
CA GLU A 3 -19.57 -26.91 13.90
C GLU A 3 -20.61 -27.47 14.89
N ASN A 4 -20.88 -26.75 15.99
CA ASN A 4 -21.88 -27.17 16.98
C ASN A 4 -23.31 -27.07 16.44
N ASN A 5 -23.54 -26.23 15.43
CA ASN A 5 -24.85 -26.01 14.81
C ASN A 5 -24.99 -26.74 13.46
N TYR A 6 -23.88 -27.22 12.88
CA TYR A 6 -23.83 -27.87 11.57
C TYR A 6 -22.82 -29.03 11.57
N PRO A 7 -23.22 -30.24 12.01
CA PRO A 7 -22.30 -31.37 12.21
C PRO A 7 -21.67 -31.91 10.90
N ASN A 8 -22.16 -31.49 9.74
CA ASN A 8 -21.59 -31.85 8.43
C ASN A 8 -20.53 -30.87 7.92
N ILE A 9 -20.29 -29.76 8.63
CA ILE A 9 -19.26 -28.79 8.28
C ILE A 9 -18.03 -29.09 9.13
N GLN A 10 -16.99 -29.67 8.52
CA GLN A 10 -15.65 -29.74 9.11
C GLN A 10 -14.93 -28.42 8.82
N THR A 11 -14.57 -27.65 9.86
CA THR A 11 -13.72 -26.47 9.72
C THR A 11 -12.26 -26.79 10.02
N THR A 12 -11.85 -28.05 9.79
CA THR A 12 -10.47 -28.48 9.97
C THR A 12 -9.58 -27.68 9.04
N LEU A 13 -8.66 -26.91 9.63
CA LEU A 13 -7.64 -26.17 8.89
C LEU A 13 -6.75 -27.17 8.16
N VAL A 14 -6.78 -27.14 6.82
CA VAL A 14 -5.90 -27.95 5.98
C VAL A 14 -4.78 -27.04 5.50
N ASP A 15 -3.54 -27.34 5.90
CA ASP A 15 -2.37 -26.68 5.32
C ASP A 15 -2.33 -27.00 3.82
N SER A 16 -2.43 -25.95 3.01
CA SER A 16 -2.51 -26.04 1.55
C SER A 16 -1.55 -25.06 0.92
N ASP A 17 -0.79 -25.52 -0.09
CA ASP A 17 0.07 -24.66 -0.87
C ASP A 17 -0.77 -23.80 -1.84
N ILE A 18 -0.80 -22.50 -1.60
CA ILE A 18 -1.50 -21.53 -2.45
C ILE A 18 -0.48 -20.70 -3.22
N THR A 19 -0.56 -20.73 -4.55
CA THR A 19 0.24 -19.83 -5.38
C THR A 19 -0.25 -18.39 -5.21
N THR A 20 0.66 -17.48 -4.83
CA THR A 20 0.35 -16.08 -4.57
C THR A 20 1.24 -15.15 -5.37
N ALA A 21 0.85 -13.87 -5.46
CA ALA A 21 1.67 -12.85 -6.09
C ALA A 21 2.95 -12.60 -5.26
N ASN A 22 4.04 -12.24 -5.93
CA ASN A 22 5.28 -11.85 -5.26
C ASN A 22 5.05 -10.62 -4.35
N ALA A 23 5.58 -10.68 -3.13
CA ALA A 23 5.40 -9.63 -2.11
C ALA A 23 6.06 -8.30 -2.52
N GLU A 24 7.25 -8.31 -3.09
CA GLU A 24 7.96 -7.11 -3.56
C GLU A 24 7.20 -6.42 -4.69
N LYS A 25 6.65 -7.20 -5.64
CA LYS A 25 5.78 -6.67 -6.69
C LYS A 25 4.56 -5.98 -6.09
N THR A 26 3.87 -6.66 -5.18
CA THR A 26 2.68 -6.13 -4.50
C THR A 26 2.99 -4.85 -3.73
N PHE A 27 4.16 -4.80 -3.07
CA PHE A 27 4.65 -3.63 -2.33
C PHE A 27 4.82 -2.42 -3.25
N LEU A 28 5.54 -2.59 -4.36
CA LEU A 28 5.78 -1.52 -5.32
C LEU A 28 4.48 -1.06 -6.00
N GLU A 29 3.59 -1.99 -6.35
CA GLU A 29 2.29 -1.64 -6.91
C GLU A 29 1.45 -0.77 -5.96
N LYS A 30 1.48 -1.05 -4.65
CA LYS A 30 0.83 -0.21 -3.63
C LYS A 30 1.50 1.16 -3.52
N ALA A 31 2.84 1.22 -3.52
CA ALA A 31 3.59 2.48 -3.44
C ALA A 31 3.26 3.39 -4.64
N PHE A 32 3.23 2.86 -5.86
CA PHE A 32 2.81 3.62 -7.03
C PHE A 32 1.35 4.10 -6.96
N LEU A 33 0.43 3.24 -6.50
CA LEU A 33 -0.98 3.62 -6.36
C LEU A 33 -1.14 4.80 -5.38
N ILE A 34 -0.42 4.78 -4.26
CA ILE A 34 -0.41 5.89 -3.30
C ILE A 34 0.20 7.15 -3.93
N HIS A 35 1.32 7.01 -4.62
CA HIS A 35 1.97 8.12 -5.31
C HIS A 35 1.07 8.80 -6.35
N GLU A 36 0.34 8.04 -7.15
CA GLU A 36 -0.61 8.54 -8.14
C GLU A 36 -1.74 9.35 -7.49
N MET A 37 -2.28 8.87 -6.36
CA MET A 37 -3.35 9.57 -5.64
C MET A 37 -2.86 10.86 -4.98
N PHE A 38 -1.61 10.88 -4.49
CA PHE A 38 -1.07 12.00 -3.74
C PHE A 38 -0.37 13.05 -4.60
N SER A 39 0.08 12.69 -5.80
CA SER A 39 0.81 13.61 -6.68
C SER A 39 -0.10 14.40 -7.62
N VAL A 40 -1.26 13.85 -7.99
CA VAL A 40 -2.17 14.50 -8.93
C VAL A 40 -3.20 15.34 -8.17
N GLU A 41 -3.25 16.64 -8.47
CA GLU A 41 -4.25 17.55 -7.87
C GLU A 41 -5.67 17.07 -8.20
N GLY A 42 -6.58 17.18 -7.23
CA GLY A 42 -7.96 16.68 -7.38
C GLY A 42 -8.10 15.16 -7.19
N HIS A 43 -7.02 14.38 -7.25
CA HIS A 43 -7.03 12.97 -6.89
C HIS A 43 -6.93 12.78 -5.38
N GLY A 44 -7.37 11.61 -4.90
CA GLY A 44 -7.30 11.25 -3.47
C GLY A 44 -8.29 12.01 -2.57
N ARG A 45 -9.20 12.84 -3.12
CA ARG A 45 -10.20 13.61 -2.36
C ARG A 45 -11.14 12.72 -1.54
N LYS A 46 -11.43 11.52 -2.04
CA LYS A 46 -12.09 10.46 -1.31
C LYS A 46 -11.10 9.30 -1.20
N ALA A 47 -10.86 8.85 0.03
CA ALA A 47 -9.98 7.73 0.27
C ALA A 47 -10.68 6.40 -0.09
N ASP A 48 -12.00 6.27 0.09
CA ASP A 48 -12.80 5.11 -0.34
C ASP A 48 -12.14 3.75 -0.01
N ARG A 49 -11.80 3.59 1.27
CA ARG A 49 -11.09 2.43 1.82
C ARG A 49 -9.63 2.27 1.38
N LYS A 50 -9.05 3.22 0.65
CA LYS A 50 -7.66 3.16 0.16
C LYS A 50 -6.64 3.56 1.21
N SER A 51 -7.04 4.16 2.34
CA SER A 51 -6.10 4.40 3.45
C SER A 51 -5.50 3.11 4.03
N ARG A 52 -6.18 1.96 3.84
CA ARG A 52 -5.62 0.63 4.16
C ARG A 52 -4.27 0.35 3.49
N HIS A 53 -3.98 0.97 2.36
CA HIS A 53 -2.70 0.76 1.67
C HIS A 53 -1.53 1.40 2.41
N LEU A 54 -1.77 2.43 3.24
CA LEU A 54 -0.77 2.96 4.16
C LEU A 54 -0.43 1.90 5.23
N TYR A 55 -1.45 1.23 5.76
CA TYR A 55 -1.28 0.12 6.70
C TYR A 55 -0.58 -1.07 6.04
N ASP A 56 -1.03 -1.52 4.86
CA ASP A 56 -0.42 -2.62 4.11
C ASP A 56 1.10 -2.38 3.91
N LEU A 57 1.47 -1.18 3.44
CA LEU A 57 2.87 -0.82 3.25
C LEU A 57 3.63 -0.84 4.59
N SER A 58 3.03 -0.32 5.65
CA SER A 58 3.62 -0.31 6.99
C SER A 58 3.92 -1.73 7.51
N GLU A 59 3.01 -2.68 7.31
CA GLU A 59 3.21 -4.08 7.72
C GLU A 59 4.28 -4.75 6.86
N MET A 60 4.27 -4.51 5.55
CA MET A 60 5.29 -5.05 4.65
C MET A 60 6.70 -4.53 4.96
N MET A 61 6.82 -3.27 5.42
CA MET A 61 8.09 -2.71 5.92
C MET A 61 8.56 -3.42 7.21
N LYS A 62 7.66 -3.70 8.16
CA LYS A 62 8.01 -4.43 9.39
C LYS A 62 8.56 -5.83 9.10
N HIS A 63 8.17 -6.43 7.99
CA HIS A 63 8.65 -7.73 7.51
C HIS A 63 9.84 -7.64 6.53
N GLY A 64 10.43 -6.46 6.33
CA GLY A 64 11.64 -6.26 5.51
C GLY A 64 11.44 -6.46 4.01
N ILE A 65 10.19 -6.35 3.52
CA ILE A 65 9.89 -6.45 2.09
C ILE A 65 10.39 -5.22 1.32
N ASP A 66 10.34 -4.06 1.97
CA ASP A 66 10.80 -2.78 1.42
C ASP A 66 12.29 -2.81 1.04
N ASP A 67 13.15 -3.40 1.89
CA ASP A 67 14.59 -3.51 1.63
C ASP A 67 14.92 -4.29 0.36
N LYS A 68 14.15 -5.34 0.05
CA LYS A 68 14.31 -6.13 -1.17
C LYS A 68 13.72 -5.42 -2.38
N ALA A 69 12.51 -4.89 -2.22
CA ALA A 69 11.78 -4.22 -3.30
C ALA A 69 12.50 -2.96 -3.81
N ILE A 70 13.04 -2.13 -2.90
CA ILE A 70 13.72 -0.87 -3.25
C ILE A 70 15.03 -1.11 -4.02
N LYS A 71 15.75 -2.19 -3.72
CA LYS A 71 17.02 -2.54 -4.38
C LYS A 71 16.84 -3.19 -5.74
N ASN A 72 15.60 -3.55 -6.12
CA ASN A 72 15.31 -4.28 -7.35
C ASN A 72 14.92 -3.29 -8.47
N ASP A 73 15.92 -2.75 -9.14
CA ASP A 73 15.73 -1.76 -10.20
C ASP A 73 14.95 -2.29 -11.39
N ASP A 74 15.18 -3.53 -11.79
CA ASP A 74 14.47 -4.17 -12.90
C ASP A 74 12.97 -4.32 -12.59
N LEU A 75 12.64 -4.73 -11.37
CA LEU A 75 11.24 -4.86 -10.95
C LEU A 75 10.56 -3.49 -10.89
N TRP A 76 11.23 -2.48 -10.33
CA TRP A 76 10.72 -1.11 -10.31
C TRP A 76 10.43 -0.60 -11.73
N GLU A 77 11.40 -0.72 -12.63
CA GLU A 77 11.27 -0.21 -14.00
C GLU A 77 10.19 -0.96 -14.78
N SER A 78 10.08 -2.28 -14.57
CA SER A 78 9.00 -3.08 -15.15
C SER A 78 7.62 -2.59 -14.69
N ILE A 79 7.45 -2.25 -13.41
CA ILE A 79 6.18 -1.74 -12.87
C ILE A 79 5.90 -0.32 -13.36
N ARG A 80 6.90 0.57 -13.34
CA ARG A 80 6.80 1.95 -13.86
C ARG A 80 6.32 1.93 -15.31
N ARG A 81 7.00 1.16 -16.16
CA ARG A 81 6.69 1.06 -17.59
C ARG A 81 5.31 0.44 -17.84
N HIS A 82 4.94 -0.59 -17.08
CA HIS A 82 3.61 -1.16 -17.20
C HIS A 82 2.53 -0.12 -16.86
N ARG A 83 2.74 0.67 -15.80
CA ARG A 83 1.80 1.73 -15.41
C ARG A 83 1.71 2.83 -16.44
N GLU A 84 2.85 3.29 -16.95
CA GLU A 84 2.91 4.31 -18.00
C GLU A 84 2.16 3.91 -19.28
N ILE A 85 2.26 2.65 -19.70
CA ILE A 85 1.71 2.19 -20.97
C ILE A 85 0.25 1.72 -20.84
N TYR A 86 -0.07 0.93 -19.80
CA TYR A 86 -1.33 0.18 -19.74
C TYR A 86 -2.32 0.71 -18.72
N THR A 87 -1.86 1.35 -17.64
CA THR A 87 -2.73 1.78 -16.52
C THR A 87 -2.42 3.22 -16.10
N SER A 88 -2.13 4.08 -17.08
CA SER A 88 -1.68 5.44 -16.82
C SER A 88 -2.75 6.26 -16.13
N VAL A 89 -2.38 7.00 -15.11
CA VAL A 89 -3.25 7.97 -14.45
C VAL A 89 -3.13 9.33 -15.13
N SER A 90 -4.26 9.94 -15.49
CA SER A 90 -4.28 11.28 -16.10
C SER A 90 -3.59 12.29 -15.18
N GLY A 91 -2.65 13.08 -15.73
CA GLY A 91 -1.87 14.06 -14.98
C GLY A 91 -0.70 13.49 -14.18
N MET A 92 -0.46 12.18 -14.21
CA MET A 92 0.70 11.56 -13.58
C MET A 92 1.93 11.60 -14.51
N ASP A 93 3.05 12.04 -13.96
CA ASP A 93 4.34 12.04 -14.63
C ASP A 93 5.16 10.79 -14.28
N TYR A 94 5.26 9.85 -15.23
CA TYR A 94 5.99 8.59 -15.07
C TYR A 94 7.46 8.64 -15.52
N THR A 95 8.08 9.81 -15.72
CA THR A 95 9.49 9.87 -16.17
C THR A 95 10.41 9.00 -15.29
N PRO A 96 11.52 8.46 -15.83
CA PRO A 96 12.35 7.48 -15.11
C PRO A 96 12.85 7.91 -13.72
N ASP A 97 12.96 9.22 -13.45
CA ASP A 97 13.34 9.77 -12.14
C ASP A 97 12.19 9.79 -11.10
N ILE A 98 11.00 9.31 -11.45
CA ILE A 98 9.81 9.22 -10.59
C ILE A 98 10.10 8.64 -9.20
N ARG A 99 11.06 7.70 -9.09
CA ARG A 99 11.48 7.15 -7.78
C ARG A 99 11.98 8.23 -6.83
N LYS A 100 12.78 9.17 -7.34
CA LYS A 100 13.32 10.32 -6.58
C LYS A 100 12.27 11.36 -6.23
N ARG A 101 11.11 11.30 -6.87
CA ARG A 101 9.98 12.21 -6.67
C ARG A 101 8.76 11.52 -6.06
N ILE A 102 8.90 10.26 -5.63
CA ILE A 102 7.77 9.51 -5.08
C ILE A 102 7.17 10.27 -3.89
N VAL A 103 5.84 10.27 -3.78
CA VAL A 103 5.08 10.97 -2.75
C VAL A 103 4.23 9.94 -2.04
N LEU A 104 4.55 9.64 -0.78
CA LEU A 104 3.79 8.68 0.02
C LEU A 104 3.03 9.33 1.18
N ILE A 105 3.14 10.65 1.29
CA ILE A 105 2.45 11.45 2.29
C ILE A 105 1.28 12.16 1.61
N PRO A 106 0.06 12.08 2.15
CA PRO A 106 -1.09 12.80 1.62
C PRO A 106 -0.85 14.31 1.70
N ARG A 107 -1.30 15.02 0.68
CA ARG A 107 -1.29 16.49 0.65
C ARG A 107 -2.24 17.06 1.72
N GLU A 108 -2.01 18.31 2.12
CA GLU A 108 -2.81 19.00 3.14
C GLU A 108 -4.31 19.03 2.81
N ASP A 109 -4.65 19.12 1.54
CA ASP A 109 -6.03 19.21 1.05
C ASP A 109 -6.81 17.88 1.12
N ILE A 110 -6.13 16.76 1.40
CA ILE A 110 -6.73 15.42 1.49
C ILE A 110 -6.41 14.66 2.79
N ILE A 111 -5.39 15.08 3.56
CA ILE A 111 -4.93 14.33 4.75
C ILE A 111 -6.04 14.04 5.76
N SER A 112 -6.94 15.01 6.01
CA SER A 112 -8.06 14.84 6.93
C SER A 112 -9.05 13.77 6.46
N ALA A 113 -9.31 13.68 5.15
CA ALA A 113 -10.19 12.65 4.58
C ALA A 113 -9.58 11.26 4.72
N TRP A 114 -8.25 11.15 4.54
CA TRP A 114 -7.51 9.90 4.71
C TRP A 114 -7.40 9.45 6.17
N LYS A 115 -7.20 10.41 7.10
CA LYS A 115 -7.23 10.13 8.54
C LYS A 115 -8.59 9.62 8.98
N LYS A 116 -9.67 10.23 8.48
CA LYS A 116 -11.03 9.79 8.76
C LYS A 116 -11.29 8.39 8.21
N ASP A 117 -11.00 8.15 6.94
CA ASP A 117 -11.18 6.84 6.29
C ASP A 117 -10.43 5.74 7.05
N TYR A 118 -9.17 5.98 7.42
CA TYR A 118 -8.40 5.02 8.22
C TYR A 118 -9.06 4.75 9.57
N THR A 119 -9.47 5.82 10.27
CA THR A 119 -10.12 5.69 11.59
C THR A 119 -11.42 4.89 11.50
N ASP A 120 -12.25 5.17 10.49
CA ASP A 120 -13.53 4.49 10.26
C ASP A 120 -13.34 3.00 10.00
N MET A 121 -12.27 2.59 9.30
CA MET A 121 -12.04 1.18 8.96
C MET A 121 -11.14 0.41 9.94
N LYS A 122 -10.38 1.12 10.79
CA LYS A 122 -9.31 0.55 11.62
C LYS A 122 -9.80 -0.63 12.44
N ASP A 123 -11.02 -0.52 12.96
CA ASP A 123 -11.59 -1.53 13.84
C ASP A 123 -12.17 -2.74 13.11
N ASP A 124 -12.61 -2.56 11.87
CA ASP A 124 -13.17 -3.64 11.04
C ASP A 124 -12.09 -4.43 10.28
N MET A 125 -10.93 -3.83 10.02
CA MET A 125 -9.92 -4.39 9.12
C MET A 125 -8.65 -4.90 9.78
N ILE A 126 -8.31 -4.40 10.97
CA ILE A 126 -7.00 -4.64 11.59
C ILE A 126 -7.18 -5.40 12.90
N PHE A 127 -6.53 -6.56 13.01
CA PHE A 127 -6.48 -7.36 14.23
C PHE A 127 -5.12 -7.17 14.91
N GLY A 128 -5.11 -7.09 16.24
CA GLY A 128 -3.88 -6.88 17.02
C GLY A 128 -3.51 -5.40 17.17
N ASP A 129 -2.21 -5.11 17.11
CA ASP A 129 -1.67 -3.77 17.29
C ASP A 129 -2.06 -2.86 16.12
N LYS A 130 -2.84 -1.83 16.43
CA LYS A 130 -3.38 -0.88 15.46
C LYS A 130 -2.57 0.41 15.49
N PRO A 131 -1.64 0.64 14.55
CA PRO A 131 -0.93 1.91 14.50
C PRO A 131 -1.93 3.06 14.34
N THR A 132 -1.64 4.18 14.98
CA THR A 132 -2.33 5.44 14.74
C THR A 132 -2.06 5.93 13.32
N PHE A 133 -2.93 6.80 12.81
CA PHE A 133 -2.71 7.41 11.51
C PHE A 133 -1.38 8.18 11.45
N ASP A 134 -1.02 8.85 12.55
CA ASP A 134 0.19 9.67 12.60
C ASP A 134 1.45 8.77 12.55
N GLU A 135 1.44 7.60 13.22
CA GLU A 135 2.50 6.58 13.09
C GLU A 135 2.60 6.05 11.65
N LEU A 136 1.47 5.78 10.97
CA LEU A 136 1.50 5.37 9.56
C LEU A 136 2.15 6.44 8.68
N ILE A 137 1.86 7.72 8.92
CA ILE A 137 2.43 8.83 8.17
C ILE A 137 3.94 8.94 8.41
N ASP A 138 4.41 8.71 9.64
CA ASP A 138 5.84 8.72 9.94
C ASP A 138 6.59 7.53 9.32
N MET A 139 5.95 6.37 9.25
CA MET A 139 6.47 5.23 8.48
C MET A 139 6.52 5.53 6.99
N MET A 140 5.49 6.18 6.41
CA MET A 140 5.49 6.56 5.00
C MET A 140 6.53 7.64 4.67
N LYS A 141 6.80 8.58 5.59
CA LYS A 141 7.94 9.51 5.47
C LYS A 141 9.25 8.75 5.36
N THR A 142 9.47 7.79 6.27
CA THR A 142 10.68 6.96 6.26
C THR A 142 10.80 6.19 4.94
N LEU A 143 9.72 5.56 4.49
CA LEU A 143 9.70 4.80 3.24
C LEU A 143 9.99 5.68 2.02
N GLN A 144 9.37 6.87 1.97
CA GLN A 144 9.59 7.83 0.90
C GLN A 144 11.07 8.19 0.80
N GLU A 145 11.73 8.47 1.92
CA GLU A 145 13.17 8.79 1.91
C GLU A 145 14.03 7.58 1.51
N LYS A 146 13.65 6.35 1.86
CA LYS A 146 14.37 5.15 1.37
C LYS A 146 14.32 5.04 -0.16
N PHE A 147 13.17 5.32 -0.79
CA PHE A 147 13.07 5.37 -2.25
C PHE A 147 13.87 6.52 -2.87
N ARG A 148 13.93 7.69 -2.21
CA ARG A 148 14.60 8.87 -2.77
C ARG A 148 16.12 8.81 -2.64
N ASN A 149 16.62 8.05 -1.66
CA ASN A 149 18.04 7.87 -1.39
C ASN A 149 18.65 6.64 -2.11
N THR A 150 17.95 6.08 -3.10
CA THR A 150 18.51 5.02 -3.97
C THR A 150 19.34 5.60 -5.11
#